data_AF-A0A238BM34-F1
#
_entry.id   AF-A0A238BM34-F1
#
_cell.length_a   1.000
_cell.length_b   1.000
_cell.length_c   1.000
_cell.angle_alpha   90.00
_cell.angle_beta   90.00
_cell.angle_gamma   90.00
#
_symmetry.space_group_name_H-M   'P 1'
#
loop_
_entity.id
_entity.type
_entity.pdbx_description
1 polymer ?
#
loop_
_entity_poly.entity_id
_entity_poly.type
_entity_poly.pdbx_seq_one_letter_code
_entity_poly.pdbx_strand_id
1 'polypeptide(L)'
;MFRIGGQSMARLVSRTVRSGLRHYAKDVKFGADGRASMLYGVDTLADAVAVTMGPKGRNVVIEQSWGSPKITKDGVTVAKAIDFKDKYKNLGAKLVQDVANKTNEEAGDGTTCATVLARAIAKEGFENISKGANPVEVRRGVMNAVELLVTELKKMSKDVTTPEEIAQVATISANGDSSVGKLISEAMKTYRSVLA
;
A
#
# COMPACT_ATOMS: atom_id res chain seq x y z
N MET A 1 90.96 -3.75 0.83
CA MET A 1 90.52 -5.15 0.68
C MET A 1 89.02 -5.13 0.38
N PHE A 2 88.63 -5.73 -0.75
CA PHE A 2 87.35 -5.61 -1.48
C PHE A 2 86.09 -6.16 -0.78
N ARG A 3 84.91 -5.55 -1.06
CA ARG A 3 83.66 -6.21 -1.55
C ARG A 3 82.55 -5.16 -1.79
N ILE A 4 82.20 -4.85 -3.05
CA ILE A 4 81.10 -5.38 -3.91
C ILE A 4 79.70 -4.92 -3.47
N GLY A 5 79.01 -4.22 -4.40
CA GLY A 5 77.69 -3.63 -4.22
C GLY A 5 76.50 -4.57 -4.44
N GLY A 6 75.32 -3.97 -4.33
CA GLY A 6 74.03 -4.57 -4.66
C GLY A 6 72.93 -3.52 -4.52
N GLN A 7 72.50 -2.98 -5.66
CA GLN A 7 71.27 -2.19 -5.76
C GLN A 7 70.04 -3.10 -5.62
N SER A 8 68.92 -2.44 -5.29
CA SER A 8 67.54 -2.87 -5.55
C SER A 8 66.85 -3.70 -4.47
N MET A 9 65.87 -3.09 -3.81
CA MET A 9 64.46 -3.31 -4.11
C MET A 9 63.63 -2.44 -3.16
N ALA A 10 63.13 -1.31 -3.67
CA ALA A 10 62.09 -0.57 -2.98
C ALA A 10 60.86 -1.50 -2.83
N ARG A 11 60.61 -1.98 -1.62
CA ARG A 11 59.35 -2.66 -1.28
C ARG A 11 58.24 -1.61 -1.38
N LEU A 12 57.58 -1.59 -2.54
CA LEU A 12 56.28 -0.95 -2.71
C LEU A 12 55.32 -1.67 -1.75
N VAL A 13 55.09 -1.09 -0.57
CA VAL A 13 54.01 -1.53 0.32
C VAL A 13 52.73 -1.19 -0.42
N SER A 14 52.15 -2.17 -1.11
CA SER A 14 50.81 -2.09 -1.65
C SER A 14 49.89 -1.74 -0.49
N ARG A 15 49.51 -0.46 -0.41
CA ARG A 15 48.38 -0.02 0.40
C ARG A 15 47.16 -0.70 -0.20
N THR A 16 46.84 -1.88 0.30
CA THR A 16 45.51 -2.44 0.13
C THR A 16 44.55 -1.42 0.73
N VAL A 17 43.94 -0.61 -0.13
CA VAL A 17 42.78 0.20 0.21
C VAL A 17 41.73 -0.82 0.64
N ARG A 18 41.64 -1.07 1.95
CA ARG A 18 40.43 -1.66 2.52
C ARG A 18 39.35 -0.61 2.26
N SER A 19 38.67 -0.76 1.13
CA SER A 19 37.36 -0.19 0.87
C SER A 19 36.50 -0.60 2.06
N GLY A 20 36.44 0.26 3.07
CA GLY A 20 35.55 0.09 4.20
C GLY A 20 34.16 0.28 3.66
N LEU A 21 33.50 -0.83 3.28
CA LEU A 21 32.07 -0.86 3.10
C LEU A 21 31.44 -0.37 4.42
N ARG A 22 31.11 0.92 4.47
CA ARG A 22 30.35 1.52 5.56
C ARG A 22 28.95 0.91 5.51
N HIS A 23 28.76 -0.17 6.26
CA HIS A 23 27.44 -0.71 6.50
C HIS A 23 26.77 0.15 7.58
N TYR A 24 25.59 0.66 7.28
CA TYR A 24 24.76 1.32 8.29
C TYR A 24 24.33 0.30 9.34
N ALA A 25 24.54 0.63 10.62
CA ALA A 25 24.01 -0.15 11.72
C ALA A 25 22.48 -0.31 11.59
N LYS A 26 21.99 -1.52 11.88
CA LYS A 26 20.57 -1.85 11.82
C LYS A 26 20.03 -2.00 13.23
N ASP A 27 18.89 -1.36 13.49
CA ASP A 27 18.12 -1.57 14.71
C ASP A 27 17.15 -2.74 14.51
N VAL A 28 16.98 -3.59 15.52
CA VAL A 28 16.19 -4.82 15.41
C VAL A 28 15.24 -4.93 16.60
N LYS A 29 13.95 -5.07 16.30
CA LYS A 29 12.89 -5.37 17.28
C LYS A 29 12.31 -6.74 17.02
N PHE A 30 11.97 -7.44 18.09
CA PHE A 30 11.47 -8.82 18.03
C PHE A 30 10.08 -8.94 18.67
N GLY A 31 9.40 -10.04 18.32
CA GLY A 31 8.20 -10.48 19.03
C GLY A 31 7.04 -9.48 18.98
N ALA A 32 6.32 -9.39 20.10
CA ALA A 32 5.10 -8.59 20.24
C ALA A 32 5.37 -7.08 20.11
N ASP A 33 6.48 -6.58 20.65
CA ASP A 33 6.82 -5.15 20.62
C ASP A 33 7.03 -4.62 19.18
N GLY A 34 7.67 -5.43 18.34
CA GLY A 34 7.82 -5.13 16.91
C GLY A 34 6.47 -5.08 16.20
N ARG A 35 5.60 -6.06 16.45
CA ARG A 35 4.24 -6.11 15.87
C ARG A 35 3.37 -4.96 16.33
N ALA A 36 3.38 -4.62 17.62
CA ALA A 36 2.64 -3.50 18.18
C ALA A 36 3.09 -2.17 17.57
N SER A 37 4.40 -1.99 17.38
CA SER A 37 4.95 -0.80 16.71
C SER A 37 4.47 -0.67 15.26
N MET A 38 4.44 -1.79 14.51
CA MET A 38 3.92 -1.80 13.14
C MET A 38 2.40 -1.57 13.10
N LEU A 39 1.64 -2.22 13.99
CA LEU A 39 0.19 -2.11 14.06
C LEU A 39 -0.25 -0.67 14.32
N TYR A 40 0.48 0.09 15.15
CA TYR A 40 0.22 1.51 15.33
C TYR A 40 0.27 2.30 14.01
N GLY A 41 1.25 1.99 13.15
CA GLY A 41 1.38 2.63 11.83
C GLY A 41 0.24 2.23 10.88
N VAL A 42 -0.14 0.94 10.91
CA VAL A 42 -1.30 0.41 10.18
C VAL A 42 -2.59 1.13 10.60
N ASP A 43 -2.87 1.20 11.90
CA ASP A 43 -4.07 1.82 12.46
C ASP A 43 -4.14 3.30 12.12
N THR A 44 -3.05 4.04 12.34
CA THR A 44 -3.03 5.49 12.08
C THR A 44 -3.29 5.81 10.60
N LEU A 45 -2.69 5.04 9.69
CA LEU A 45 -2.92 5.23 8.26
C LEU A 45 -4.35 4.85 7.87
N ALA A 46 -4.84 3.71 8.35
CA ALA A 46 -6.18 3.24 8.04
C ALA A 46 -7.27 4.16 8.60
N ASP A 47 -7.07 4.74 9.79
CA ASP A 47 -7.99 5.72 10.36
C ASP A 47 -8.08 6.98 9.51
N ALA A 48 -6.93 7.48 9.02
CA ALA A 48 -6.89 8.63 8.14
C ALA A 48 -7.54 8.37 6.77
N VAL A 49 -7.43 7.16 6.23
CA VAL A 49 -8.05 6.78 4.94
C VAL A 49 -9.53 6.47 5.11
N ALA A 50 -9.94 5.84 6.22
CA ALA A 50 -11.32 5.40 6.43
C ALA A 50 -12.33 6.55 6.46
N VAL A 51 -11.92 7.77 6.85
CA VAL A 51 -12.82 8.94 6.87
C VAL A 51 -13.32 9.32 5.47
N THR A 52 -12.64 8.90 4.40
CA THR A 52 -13.04 9.18 3.03
C THR A 52 -14.01 8.15 2.45
N MET A 53 -14.31 7.09 3.20
CA MET A 53 -15.11 5.97 2.71
C MET A 53 -16.58 6.35 2.45
N GLY A 54 -17.07 5.98 1.27
CA GLY A 54 -18.49 6.03 0.90
C GLY A 54 -19.03 7.43 0.57
N PRO A 55 -20.32 7.55 0.26
CA PRO A 55 -20.93 8.79 -0.23
C PRO A 55 -20.94 9.92 0.83
N LYS A 56 -20.88 9.55 2.12
CA LYS A 56 -20.76 10.48 3.24
C LYS A 56 -19.31 10.68 3.71
N GLY A 57 -18.35 10.21 2.93
CA GLY A 57 -16.93 10.40 3.17
C GLY A 57 -16.57 11.88 3.27
N ARG A 58 -15.70 12.20 4.23
CA ARG A 58 -15.21 13.55 4.50
C ARG A 58 -13.94 13.83 3.73
N ASN A 59 -13.68 15.12 3.52
CA ASN A 59 -12.44 15.56 2.90
C ASN A 59 -11.28 15.45 3.89
N VAL A 60 -10.12 15.04 3.38
CA VAL A 60 -8.85 15.09 4.09
C VAL A 60 -8.03 16.24 3.51
N VAL A 61 -7.43 17.03 4.38
CA VAL A 61 -6.57 18.16 4.02
C VAL A 61 -5.13 17.73 4.23
N ILE A 62 -4.32 17.87 3.17
CA ILE A 62 -2.93 17.43 3.12
C ILE A 62 -2.06 18.66 2.87
N GLU A 63 -1.09 18.89 3.74
CA GLU A 63 -0.06 19.92 3.54
C GLU A 63 0.73 19.63 2.26
N GLN A 64 1.08 20.69 1.53
CA GLN A 64 1.99 20.61 0.37
C GLN A 64 3.21 21.48 0.68
N SER A 65 4.39 21.04 0.24
CA SER A 65 5.65 21.77 0.48
C SER A 65 5.69 23.16 -0.15
N TRP A 66 4.79 23.45 -1.09
CA TRP A 66 4.60 24.76 -1.71
C TRP A 66 3.13 24.94 -2.13
N GLY A 67 2.64 26.18 -2.04
CA GLY A 67 1.29 26.54 -2.45
C GLY A 67 0.21 26.18 -1.44
N SER A 68 -1.03 26.04 -1.93
CA SER A 68 -2.20 25.75 -1.09
C SER A 68 -2.29 24.26 -0.71
N PRO A 69 -2.89 23.93 0.45
CA PRO A 69 -3.06 22.54 0.86
C PRO A 69 -3.96 21.78 -0.11
N LYS A 70 -3.65 20.49 -0.30
CA LYS A 70 -4.43 19.60 -1.16
C LYS A 70 -5.62 19.05 -0.37
N ILE A 71 -6.82 19.28 -0.86
CA ILE A 71 -8.05 18.72 -0.31
C ILE A 71 -8.48 17.55 -1.17
N THR A 72 -8.67 16.37 -0.59
CA THR A 72 -9.03 15.16 -1.36
C THR A 72 -9.97 14.23 -0.59
N LYS A 73 -10.75 13.45 -1.33
CA LYS A 73 -11.48 12.26 -0.83
C LYS A 73 -10.85 10.95 -1.32
N ASP A 74 -9.82 11.02 -2.14
CA ASP A 74 -9.16 9.84 -2.68
C ASP A 74 -8.29 9.17 -1.59
N GLY A 75 -8.65 7.94 -1.23
CA GLY A 75 -7.97 7.15 -0.20
C GLY A 75 -6.51 6.83 -0.56
N VAL A 76 -6.18 6.62 -1.84
CA VAL A 76 -4.78 6.30 -2.21
C VAL A 76 -3.89 7.54 -2.09
N THR A 77 -4.41 8.72 -2.46
CA THR A 77 -3.69 9.98 -2.24
C THR A 77 -3.45 10.23 -0.75
N VAL A 78 -4.46 9.97 0.11
CA VAL A 78 -4.30 10.12 1.57
C VAL A 78 -3.27 9.15 2.10
N ALA A 79 -3.33 7.87 1.72
CA ALA A 79 -2.39 6.85 2.16
C ALA A 79 -0.94 7.21 1.80
N LYS A 80 -0.70 7.69 0.57
CA LYS A 80 0.64 8.10 0.08
C LYS A 80 1.22 9.30 0.81
N ALA A 81 0.39 10.16 1.38
CA ALA A 81 0.83 11.36 2.07
C ALA A 81 1.28 11.10 3.52
N ILE A 82 1.02 9.90 4.06
CA ILE A 82 1.33 9.55 5.45
C ILE A 82 2.70 8.89 5.50
N ASP A 83 3.62 9.51 6.23
CA ASP A 83 4.94 8.95 6.53
C ASP A 83 5.28 9.20 8.01
N PHE A 84 5.89 8.21 8.65
CA PHE A 84 6.27 8.28 10.06
C PHE A 84 7.78 8.43 10.23
N LYS A 85 8.20 9.25 11.19
CA LYS A 85 9.61 9.37 11.60
C LYS A 85 10.14 8.09 12.24
N ASP A 86 9.29 7.38 13.00
CA ASP A 86 9.63 6.07 13.55
C ASP A 86 9.60 5.01 12.45
N LYS A 87 10.71 4.28 12.28
CA LYS A 87 10.88 3.33 11.18
C LYS A 87 9.94 2.12 11.27
N TYR A 88 9.59 1.66 12.46
CA TYR A 88 8.72 0.49 12.65
C TYR A 88 7.26 0.84 12.38
N LYS A 89 6.81 2.00 12.88
CA LYS A 89 5.51 2.56 12.53
C LYS A 89 5.42 2.80 11.02
N ASN A 90 6.48 3.38 10.43
CA ASN A 90 6.48 3.62 9.00
C ASN A 90 6.44 2.34 8.18
N LEU A 91 7.14 1.29 8.62
CA LEU A 91 7.09 -0.01 7.95
C LEU A 91 5.67 -0.57 7.89
N GLY A 92 4.93 -0.52 9.00
CA GLY A 92 3.53 -0.92 9.04
C GLY A 92 2.65 -0.09 8.09
N ALA A 93 2.82 1.23 8.10
CA ALA A 93 2.11 2.13 7.21
C ALA A 93 2.41 1.85 5.72
N LYS A 94 3.69 1.65 5.37
CA LYS A 94 4.11 1.36 3.99
C LYS A 94 3.52 0.06 3.46
N LEU A 95 3.43 -0.99 4.27
CA LEU A 95 2.76 -2.23 3.86
C LEU A 95 1.30 -2.02 3.48
N VAL A 96 0.59 -1.14 4.19
CA VAL A 96 -0.82 -0.83 3.87
C VAL A 96 -0.91 0.11 2.67
N GLN A 97 0.04 1.04 2.50
CA GLN A 97 0.15 1.85 1.28
C GLN A 97 0.32 0.95 0.05
N ASP A 98 1.14 -0.10 0.13
CA ASP A 98 1.34 -1.04 -0.96
C ASP A 98 0.05 -1.79 -1.31
N VAL A 99 -0.74 -2.19 -0.30
CA VAL A 99 -2.07 -2.78 -0.52
C VAL A 99 -2.98 -1.80 -1.27
N ALA A 100 -3.09 -0.55 -0.80
CA ALA A 100 -3.92 0.46 -1.44
C ALA A 100 -3.46 0.78 -2.88
N ASN A 101 -2.15 0.88 -3.09
CA ASN A 101 -1.55 1.13 -4.40
C ASN A 101 -1.85 -0.01 -5.38
N LYS A 102 -1.69 -1.27 -4.94
CA LYS A 102 -1.91 -2.43 -5.79
C LYS A 102 -3.37 -2.55 -6.21
N THR A 103 -4.29 -2.31 -5.29
CA THR A 103 -5.74 -2.24 -5.61
C THR A 103 -6.05 -1.12 -6.60
N ASN A 104 -5.41 0.04 -6.44
CA ASN A 104 -5.59 1.15 -7.38
C ASN A 104 -5.07 0.83 -8.79
N GLU A 105 -3.92 0.16 -8.90
CA GLU A 105 -3.33 -0.22 -10.18
C GLU A 105 -4.16 -1.27 -10.92
N GLU A 106 -4.78 -2.21 -10.20
CA GLU A 106 -5.53 -3.31 -10.80
C GLU A 106 -7.00 -2.95 -11.08
N ALA A 107 -7.65 -2.23 -10.16
CA ALA A 107 -9.09 -1.97 -10.22
C ALA A 107 -9.45 -0.48 -10.40
N GLY A 108 -8.58 0.45 -10.00
CA GLY A 108 -8.85 1.89 -10.04
C GLY A 108 -9.84 2.41 -9.00
N ASP A 109 -10.44 1.54 -8.18
CA ASP A 109 -11.35 1.86 -7.08
C ASP A 109 -11.18 0.82 -5.94
N GLY A 110 -11.80 1.05 -4.78
CA GLY A 110 -11.78 0.13 -3.65
C GLY A 110 -10.55 0.24 -2.76
N THR A 111 -9.70 1.24 -2.99
CA THR A 111 -8.45 1.49 -2.24
C THR A 111 -8.71 1.66 -0.74
N THR A 112 -9.74 2.44 -0.38
CA THR A 112 -10.18 2.64 1.00
C THR A 112 -10.74 1.36 1.63
N CYS A 113 -11.47 0.55 0.85
CA CYS A 113 -11.99 -0.74 1.32
C CYS A 113 -10.85 -1.72 1.62
N ALA A 114 -9.90 -1.86 0.69
CA ALA A 114 -8.71 -2.68 0.85
C ALA A 114 -7.89 -2.28 2.09
N THR A 115 -7.72 -0.98 2.32
CA THR A 115 -7.03 -0.44 3.50
C THR A 115 -7.70 -0.85 4.81
N VAL A 116 -9.03 -0.71 4.90
CA VAL A 116 -9.79 -1.04 6.11
C VAL A 116 -9.81 -2.55 6.38
N LEU A 117 -9.93 -3.37 5.33
CA LEU A 117 -9.84 -4.82 5.42
C LEU A 117 -8.44 -5.28 5.86
N ALA A 118 -7.38 -4.69 5.29
CA ALA A 118 -6.01 -4.99 5.67
C ALA A 118 -5.76 -4.69 7.15
N ARG A 119 -6.25 -3.54 7.66
CA ARG A 119 -6.20 -3.22 9.11
C ARG A 119 -6.90 -4.30 9.94
N ALA A 120 -8.13 -4.67 9.58
CA ALA A 120 -8.91 -5.64 10.35
C ALA A 120 -8.21 -7.00 10.41
N ILE A 121 -7.73 -7.51 9.27
CA ILE A 121 -6.99 -8.78 9.18
C ILE A 121 -5.69 -8.72 9.98
N ALA A 122 -4.92 -7.62 9.86
CA ALA A 122 -3.66 -7.46 10.58
C ALA A 122 -3.86 -7.43 12.10
N LYS A 123 -4.86 -6.68 12.58
CA LYS A 123 -5.18 -6.54 14.00
C LYS A 123 -5.59 -7.88 14.62
N GLU A 124 -6.60 -8.53 14.03
CA GLU A 124 -7.08 -9.84 14.50
C GLU A 124 -6.01 -10.93 14.38
N GLY A 125 -5.21 -10.89 13.30
CA GLY A 125 -4.08 -11.79 13.11
C GLY A 125 -3.04 -11.65 14.22
N PHE A 126 -2.61 -10.42 14.53
CA PHE A 126 -1.63 -10.17 15.58
C PHE A 126 -2.15 -10.53 16.98
N GLU A 127 -3.43 -10.31 17.26
CA GLU A 127 -4.05 -10.73 18.52
C GLU A 127 -4.03 -12.26 18.68
N ASN A 128 -4.47 -13.01 17.65
CA ASN A 128 -4.49 -14.47 17.70
C ASN A 128 -3.07 -15.08 17.81
N ILE A 129 -2.09 -14.52 17.12
CA ILE A 129 -0.69 -14.96 17.23
C ILE A 129 -0.15 -14.69 18.64
N SER A 130 -0.57 -13.58 19.28
CA SER A 130 -0.18 -13.28 20.66
C SER A 130 -0.79 -14.26 21.67
N LYS A 131 -1.94 -14.87 21.34
CA LYS A 131 -2.56 -15.98 22.09
C LYS A 131 -1.92 -17.35 21.84
N GLY A 132 -0.86 -17.42 21.02
CA GLY A 132 -0.12 -18.65 20.73
C GLY A 132 -0.50 -19.36 19.43
N ALA A 133 -1.35 -18.77 18.60
CA ALA A 133 -1.67 -19.34 17.29
C ALA A 133 -0.45 -19.35 16.36
N ASN A 134 -0.34 -20.37 15.51
CA ASN A 134 0.71 -20.45 14.51
C ASN A 134 0.43 -19.45 13.36
N PRO A 135 1.29 -18.44 13.12
CA PRO A 135 1.06 -17.42 12.09
C PRO A 135 0.96 -17.99 10.67
N VAL A 136 1.66 -19.08 10.38
CA VAL A 136 1.62 -19.73 9.05
C VAL A 136 0.26 -20.37 8.81
N GLU A 137 -0.29 -21.03 9.82
CA GLU A 137 -1.61 -21.66 9.75
C GLU A 137 -2.74 -20.63 9.71
N VAL A 138 -2.63 -19.55 10.51
CA VAL A 138 -3.57 -18.41 10.44
C VAL A 138 -3.59 -17.83 9.03
N ARG A 139 -2.42 -17.58 8.43
CA ARG A 139 -2.33 -17.11 7.04
C ARG A 139 -2.98 -18.10 6.07
N ARG A 140 -2.70 -19.40 6.20
CA ARG A 140 -3.29 -20.43 5.34
C ARG A 140 -4.83 -20.44 5.43
N GLY A 141 -5.37 -20.36 6.64
CA GLY A 141 -6.82 -20.28 6.87
C GLY A 141 -7.44 -19.03 6.23
N VAL A 142 -6.80 -17.86 6.39
CA VAL A 142 -7.27 -16.61 5.75
C VAL A 142 -7.26 -16.72 4.23
N MET A 143 -6.20 -17.26 3.62
CA MET A 143 -6.12 -17.40 2.15
C MET A 143 -7.22 -18.33 1.62
N ASN A 144 -7.48 -19.46 2.29
CA ASN A 144 -8.56 -20.38 1.92
C ASN A 144 -9.94 -19.70 2.03
N ALA A 145 -10.16 -18.92 3.08
CA ALA A 145 -11.41 -18.17 3.26
C ALA A 145 -11.58 -17.11 2.15
N VAL A 146 -10.52 -16.40 1.78
CA VAL A 146 -10.54 -15.42 0.68
C VAL A 146 -10.90 -16.09 -0.64
N GLU A 147 -10.33 -17.25 -0.96
CA GLU A 147 -10.64 -17.98 -2.21
C GLU A 147 -12.12 -18.37 -2.30
N LEU A 148 -12.69 -18.89 -1.21
CA LEU A 148 -14.11 -19.24 -1.13
C LEU A 148 -15.00 -17.99 -1.26
N LEU A 149 -14.65 -16.90 -0.57
CA LEU A 149 -15.40 -15.64 -0.65
C LEU A 149 -15.38 -15.04 -2.05
N VAL A 150 -14.22 -15.02 -2.72
CA VAL A 150 -14.09 -14.54 -4.10
C VAL A 150 -14.93 -15.40 -5.05
N THR A 151 -14.95 -16.71 -4.85
CA THR A 151 -15.78 -17.62 -5.64
C THR A 151 -17.27 -17.30 -5.48
N GLU A 152 -17.73 -17.06 -4.25
CA GLU A 152 -19.14 -16.74 -3.99
C GLU A 152 -19.51 -15.34 -4.51
N LEU A 153 -18.63 -14.34 -4.34
CA LEU A 153 -18.83 -13.00 -4.90
C LEU A 153 -18.97 -13.04 -6.42
N LYS A 154 -18.21 -13.88 -7.12
CA LYS A 154 -18.36 -14.07 -8.57
C LYS A 154 -19.73 -14.63 -8.95
N LYS A 155 -20.31 -15.53 -8.15
CA LYS A 155 -21.67 -16.06 -8.41
C LYS A 155 -22.75 -15.00 -8.17
N MET A 156 -22.52 -14.08 -7.22
CA MET A 156 -23.43 -12.97 -6.94
C MET A 156 -23.30 -11.81 -7.93
N SER A 157 -22.19 -11.75 -8.67
CA SER A 157 -21.90 -10.71 -9.66
C SER A 157 -22.96 -10.70 -10.75
N LYS A 158 -23.32 -9.49 -11.21
CA LYS A 158 -24.23 -9.27 -12.33
C LYS A 158 -23.50 -8.51 -13.42
N ASP A 159 -23.59 -9.00 -14.65
CA ASP A 159 -22.98 -8.34 -15.79
C ASP A 159 -23.72 -7.04 -16.11
N VAL A 160 -22.94 -5.98 -16.33
CA VAL A 160 -23.45 -4.65 -16.72
C VAL A 160 -23.55 -4.60 -18.24
N THR A 161 -24.78 -4.58 -18.74
CA THR A 161 -25.04 -4.70 -20.19
C THR A 161 -25.69 -3.46 -20.78
N THR A 162 -26.48 -2.74 -19.98
CA THR A 162 -27.26 -1.60 -20.45
C THR A 162 -26.55 -0.26 -20.22
N PRO A 163 -26.76 0.76 -21.08
CA PRO A 163 -26.25 2.12 -20.86
C PRO A 163 -26.71 2.73 -19.53
N GLU A 164 -27.91 2.37 -19.07
CA GLU A 164 -28.49 2.80 -17.80
C GLU A 164 -27.70 2.24 -16.60
N GLU A 165 -27.36 0.94 -16.64
CA GLU A 165 -26.51 0.31 -15.61
C GLU A 165 -25.10 0.91 -15.61
N ILE A 166 -24.51 1.20 -16.78
CA ILE A 166 -23.20 1.88 -16.89
C ILE A 166 -23.27 3.25 -16.22
N ALA A 167 -24.30 4.04 -16.54
CA ALA A 167 -24.48 5.36 -15.94
C ALA A 167 -24.67 5.28 -14.43
N GLN A 168 -25.38 4.27 -13.94
CA GLN A 168 -25.61 4.05 -12.52
C GLN A 168 -24.30 3.73 -11.78
N VAL A 169 -23.50 2.78 -12.29
CA VAL A 169 -22.21 2.43 -11.70
C VAL A 169 -21.27 3.65 -11.68
N ALA A 170 -21.16 4.35 -12.80
CA ALA A 170 -20.34 5.55 -12.90
C ALA A 170 -20.78 6.67 -11.93
N THR A 171 -22.09 6.86 -11.76
CA THR A 171 -22.64 7.84 -10.80
C THR A 171 -22.27 7.49 -9.37
N ILE A 172 -22.38 6.21 -8.98
CA ILE A 172 -22.05 5.75 -7.63
C ILE A 172 -20.55 5.96 -7.36
N SER A 173 -19.67 5.56 -8.29
CA SER A 173 -18.23 5.76 -8.18
C SER A 173 -17.83 7.24 -8.17
N ALA A 174 -18.58 8.10 -8.87
CA ALA A 174 -18.40 9.56 -8.85
C ALA A 174 -19.02 10.25 -7.62
N ASN A 175 -19.18 9.55 -6.50
CA ASN A 175 -19.77 10.07 -5.26
C ASN A 175 -21.20 10.63 -5.43
N GLY A 176 -21.99 10.05 -6.33
CA GLY A 176 -23.38 10.45 -6.57
C GLY A 176 -23.55 11.51 -7.67
N ASP A 177 -22.50 11.87 -8.41
CA ASP A 177 -22.60 12.84 -9.50
C ASP A 177 -23.23 12.22 -10.76
N SER A 178 -24.52 12.47 -10.94
CA SER A 178 -25.29 11.99 -12.09
C SER A 178 -24.87 12.62 -13.42
N SER A 179 -24.25 13.80 -13.40
CA SER A 179 -23.78 14.46 -14.63
C SER A 179 -22.57 13.71 -15.21
N VAL A 180 -21.62 13.35 -14.34
CA VAL A 180 -20.45 12.55 -14.68
C VAL A 180 -20.86 11.15 -15.15
N GLY A 181 -21.80 10.51 -14.45
CA GLY A 181 -22.28 9.18 -14.84
C GLY A 181 -22.90 9.13 -16.23
N LYS A 182 -23.71 10.14 -16.60
CA LYS A 182 -24.30 10.26 -17.94
C LYS A 182 -23.23 10.45 -19.03
N LEU A 183 -22.29 11.36 -18.81
CA LEU A 183 -21.20 11.63 -19.75
C LEU A 183 -20.36 10.37 -20.02
N ILE A 184 -20.07 9.58 -18.98
CA ILE A 184 -19.33 8.32 -19.12
C ILE A 184 -20.15 7.31 -19.92
N SER A 185 -21.45 7.16 -19.65
CA SER A 185 -22.32 6.25 -20.39
C SER A 185 -22.41 6.61 -21.88
N GLU A 186 -22.55 7.89 -22.22
CA GLU A 186 -22.55 8.38 -23.61
C GLU A 186 -21.22 8.12 -24.32
N ALA A 187 -20.09 8.38 -23.65
CA ALA A 187 -18.77 8.10 -24.17
C ALA A 187 -18.57 6.59 -24.44
N MET A 188 -18.97 5.74 -23.50
CA MET A 188 -18.88 4.28 -23.64
C MET A 188 -19.76 3.73 -24.77
N LYS A 189 -20.97 4.28 -24.94
CA LYS A 189 -21.87 3.93 -26.04
C LYS A 189 -21.24 4.30 -27.38
N THR A 190 -20.70 5.52 -27.49
CA THR A 190 -20.05 6.01 -28.72
C THR A 190 -18.83 5.16 -29.05
N TYR A 191 -17.96 4.88 -28.07
CA TYR A 191 -16.77 4.07 -28.27
C TYR A 191 -17.09 2.64 -28.72
N ARG A 192 -18.08 1.97 -28.11
CA ARG A 192 -18.51 0.63 -28.54
C ARG A 192 -19.07 0.62 -29.96
N SER A 193 -19.72 1.70 -30.41
CA SER A 193 -20.24 1.80 -31.78
C SER A 193 -19.16 2.02 -32.85
N VAL A 194 -17.97 2.47 -32.47
CA VAL A 194 -16.84 2.71 -33.39
C VAL A 194 -15.96 1.45 -33.54
N LEU A 195 -16.00 0.54 -32.56
CA LEU A 195 -15.26 -0.72 -32.56
C LEU A 195 -16.04 -1.93 -33.10
N ALA A 196 -17.35 -1.79 -33.28
CA ALA A 196 -18.23 -2.80 -33.87
C ALA A 196 -18.37 -2.56 -35.38
#